data_AF-A0AAD7F449-F1
#
_entry.id   AF-A0AAD7F449-F1
#
_cell.length_a   1.000
_cell.length_b   1.000
_cell.length_c   1.000
_cell.angle_alpha   90.00
_cell.angle_beta   90.00
_cell.angle_gamma   90.00
#
_symmetry.space_group_name_H-M   'P 1'
#
loop_
_entity.id
_entity.type
_entity.pdbx_description
1 polymer ?
#
loop_
_entity_poly.entity_id
_entity_poly.type
_entity_poly.pdbx_seq_one_letter_code
_entity_poly.pdbx_strand_id
1 'polypeptide(L)'
;MSFIAQGRLWREKIIVDALHTADIQPAPAYAPKILAAFAAHDSPPPGPPNDSENLRNRKRPASALEDLPPIVPRHLEIMAFDSPPDARKLKDVPSAAEFLAAAEGLFRAILDAFRRRVLHRDISVNNVLVADNQLLLVDWEIGRRFQEPSRAAGRGTVIGTLDTMSIPSLANRDPLPHDDVEAAVYVLLKVLTQTFVPSVDQEHEWATTLDTYCWDDPYVPPRRLLSLRMSMWTARNYMDSMVGETTRIFHSGGHATRAQLIHSLLSLPLPCQRKLIDSSDYDAILSSLQDLVEQAVAAVRSVDASSLIWSSAKVADAGQEGI
;
A
#
# COMPACT_ATOMS: atom_id res chain seq x y z
N MET A 1 -0.94 19.44 9.99
CA MET A 1 0.47 19.06 10.24
C MET A 1 0.44 17.85 11.16
N SER A 2 0.82 16.69 10.64
CA SER A 2 0.95 15.47 11.44
C SER A 2 2.42 15.32 11.84
N PHE A 3 2.68 15.05 13.12
CA PHE A 3 4.03 14.92 13.67
C PHE A 3 4.30 13.44 13.93
N ILE A 4 5.39 12.90 13.39
CA ILE A 4 5.81 11.51 13.61
C ILE A 4 7.29 11.51 13.98
N ALA A 5 7.63 10.84 15.09
CA ALA A 5 8.95 10.89 15.70
C ALA A 5 9.51 9.49 15.99
N GLN A 6 10.32 8.92 15.08
CA GLN A 6 11.18 7.76 15.36
C GLN A 6 12.17 7.46 14.22
N GLY A 7 13.30 6.79 14.51
CA GLY A 7 14.43 6.52 13.59
C GLY A 7 14.14 5.72 12.30
N ARG A 8 12.87 5.46 11.98
CA ARG A 8 12.40 4.99 10.67
C ARG A 8 12.52 6.06 9.57
N LEU A 9 12.60 7.33 9.96
CA LEU A 9 12.69 8.50 9.07
C LEU A 9 13.91 8.50 8.14
N TRP A 10 15.01 7.83 8.52
CA TRP A 10 16.19 7.74 7.62
C TRP A 10 15.89 6.95 6.35
N ARG A 11 14.99 5.95 6.41
CA ARG A 11 14.58 5.18 5.23
C ARG A 11 13.67 5.98 4.32
N GLU A 12 12.69 6.67 4.91
CA GLU A 12 11.80 7.53 4.15
C GLU A 12 12.60 8.61 3.43
N LYS A 13 13.58 9.24 4.10
CA LYS A 13 14.50 10.17 3.45
C LYS A 13 15.34 9.54 2.35
N ILE A 14 15.96 8.37 2.57
CA ILE A 14 16.72 7.65 1.53
C ILE A 14 15.87 7.40 0.28
N ILE A 15 14.61 7.06 0.49
CA ILE A 15 13.65 6.76 -0.58
C ILE A 15 13.25 8.04 -1.27
N VAL A 16 12.84 9.06 -0.52
CA VAL A 16 12.45 10.36 -1.07
C VAL A 16 13.62 11.02 -1.79
N ASP A 17 14.82 10.99 -1.23
CA ASP A 17 16.04 11.42 -1.90
C ASP A 17 16.24 10.59 -3.18
N ALA A 18 16.12 9.26 -3.16
CA ALA A 18 16.21 8.46 -4.40
C ALA A 18 15.15 8.83 -5.44
N LEU A 19 13.94 9.22 -5.01
CA LEU A 19 12.90 9.71 -5.89
C LEU A 19 13.28 11.06 -6.54
N HIS A 20 14.04 11.92 -5.86
CA HIS A 20 14.43 13.27 -6.32
C HIS A 20 15.84 13.38 -6.94
N THR A 21 16.78 12.50 -6.57
CA THR A 21 18.20 12.59 -6.96
C THR A 21 18.59 11.72 -8.14
N ALA A 22 17.72 10.82 -8.61
CA ALA A 22 18.04 10.01 -9.79
C ALA A 22 18.29 10.91 -11.01
N ASP A 23 19.21 10.52 -11.89
CA ASP A 23 19.52 11.19 -13.18
C ASP A 23 18.30 11.34 -14.12
N ILE A 24 17.15 10.85 -13.68
CA ILE A 24 15.84 10.93 -14.30
C ILE A 24 15.14 12.20 -13.78
N GLN A 25 15.48 13.35 -14.39
CA GLN A 25 14.74 14.61 -14.27
C GLN A 25 13.63 14.67 -15.34
N PRO A 26 12.47 15.27 -15.04
CA PRO A 26 12.07 15.91 -13.77
C PRO A 26 11.67 14.91 -12.67
N ALA A 27 11.51 15.41 -11.44
CA ALA A 27 10.89 14.64 -10.35
C ALA A 27 9.50 14.13 -10.78
N PRO A 28 9.06 12.95 -10.31
CA PRO A 28 7.77 12.38 -10.71
C PRO A 28 6.61 13.28 -10.26
N ALA A 29 5.55 13.36 -11.07
CA ALA A 29 4.35 14.12 -10.72
C ALA A 29 3.66 13.64 -9.43
N TYR A 30 3.84 12.36 -9.10
CA TYR A 30 3.31 11.74 -7.89
C TYR A 30 4.24 11.86 -6.68
N ALA A 31 5.47 12.37 -6.86
CA ALA A 31 6.41 12.51 -5.76
C ALA A 31 6.00 13.70 -4.91
N PRO A 32 5.84 13.50 -3.59
CA PRO A 32 5.49 14.61 -2.74
C PRO A 32 6.63 15.64 -2.71
N LYS A 33 6.28 16.93 -2.74
CA LYS A 33 7.27 18.00 -2.59
C LYS A 33 7.69 18.07 -1.14
N ILE A 34 8.98 17.87 -0.88
CA ILE A 34 9.55 18.12 0.46
C ILE A 34 9.57 19.64 0.67
N LEU A 35 8.78 20.12 1.62
CA LEU A 35 8.77 21.53 2.02
C LEU A 35 9.89 21.83 3.01
N ALA A 36 10.16 20.91 3.93
CA ALA A 36 11.21 21.02 4.92
C ALA A 36 11.59 19.63 5.47
N ALA A 37 12.86 19.49 5.85
CA ALA A 37 13.39 18.36 6.61
C ALA A 37 14.12 18.91 7.84
N PHE A 38 13.63 18.63 9.05
CA PHE A 38 14.24 19.12 10.28
C PHE A 38 14.90 18.00 11.05
N ALA A 39 16.22 18.02 11.23
CA ALA A 39 16.92 17.10 12.10
C ALA A 39 17.02 17.66 13.53
N ALA A 40 16.46 16.98 14.53
CA ALA A 40 16.78 17.29 15.92
C ALA A 40 18.20 16.79 16.25
N HIS A 41 19.07 17.73 16.61
CA HIS A 41 20.30 17.44 17.31
C HIS A 41 19.98 17.33 18.82
N ASP A 42 20.53 16.32 19.49
CA ASP A 42 20.59 16.21 20.96
C ASP A 42 19.29 15.95 21.73
N SER A 43 18.51 14.93 21.33
CA SER A 43 17.47 14.38 22.23
C SER A 43 18.09 13.39 23.23
N PRO A 44 17.92 13.58 24.56
CA PRO A 44 18.38 12.61 25.55
C PRO A 44 17.68 11.26 25.35
N PRO A 45 18.36 10.13 25.64
CA PRO A 45 17.74 8.81 25.52
C PRO A 45 16.51 8.74 26.43
N PRO A 46 15.45 7.99 26.05
CA PRO A 46 14.38 7.70 26.98
C PRO A 46 15.02 7.00 28.17
N GLY A 47 14.78 7.54 29.36
CA GLY A 47 15.10 6.82 30.57
C GLY A 47 14.45 5.43 30.50
N PRO A 48 15.04 4.42 31.16
CA PRO A 48 14.38 3.13 31.29
C PRO A 48 12.93 3.34 31.77
N PRO A 49 11.97 2.53 31.30
CA PRO A 49 10.58 2.63 31.74
C PRO A 49 10.56 2.68 33.27
N ASN A 50 9.83 3.65 33.82
CA ASN A 50 9.81 4.03 35.23
C ASN A 50 9.82 2.83 36.21
N ASP A 51 11.01 2.35 36.56
CA ASP A 51 11.34 1.73 37.85
C ASP A 51 11.73 2.82 38.87
N SER A 52 11.30 4.07 38.62
CA SER A 52 11.69 5.26 39.38
C SER A 52 11.09 5.32 40.79
N GLU A 53 10.20 4.39 41.16
CA GLU A 53 9.80 4.21 42.56
C GLU A 53 10.72 3.27 43.36
N ASN A 54 11.47 2.36 42.73
CA ASN A 54 12.31 1.40 43.47
C ASN A 54 13.79 1.82 43.59
N LEU A 55 14.25 2.84 42.85
CA LEU A 55 15.66 3.28 42.88
C LEU A 55 15.99 4.40 43.88
N ARG A 56 15.02 5.01 44.58
CA ARG A 56 15.31 6.11 45.52
C ARG A 56 16.09 5.70 46.78
N ASN A 57 16.21 4.41 47.09
CA ASN A 57 16.83 3.94 48.35
C ASN A 57 18.19 3.23 48.21
N ARG A 58 18.79 3.16 47.02
CA ARG A 58 20.16 2.62 46.88
C ARG A 58 21.14 3.73 46.58
N LYS A 59 21.97 4.10 47.57
CA LYS A 59 23.18 4.90 47.40
C LYS A 59 24.09 4.19 46.39
N ARG A 60 24.00 4.54 45.10
CA ARG A 60 24.98 4.08 44.10
C ARG A 60 26.33 4.77 44.39
N PRO A 61 27.44 4.02 44.39
CA PRO A 61 28.77 4.60 44.52
C PRO A 61 29.05 5.52 43.32
N ALA A 62 29.74 6.64 43.57
CA ALA A 62 30.05 7.67 42.57
C ALA A 62 30.86 7.14 41.36
N SER A 63 31.48 5.97 41.49
CA SER A 63 32.25 5.30 40.42
C SER A 63 31.40 4.57 39.38
N ALA A 64 30.06 4.50 39.53
CA ALA A 64 29.17 3.83 38.57
C ALA A 64 28.58 4.77 37.50
N LEU A 65 29.06 6.02 37.40
CA LEU A 65 28.62 7.00 36.41
C LEU A 65 29.45 6.98 35.11
N GLU A 66 30.59 6.28 35.08
CA GLU A 66 31.48 6.26 33.90
C GLU A 66 31.08 5.21 32.84
N ASP A 67 30.16 4.30 33.14
CA ASP A 67 29.65 3.27 32.22
C ASP A 67 28.23 3.59 31.69
N LEU A 68 27.90 4.87 31.51
CA LEU A 68 26.68 5.19 30.77
C LEU A 68 26.92 4.83 29.30
N PRO A 69 26.02 4.03 28.67
CA PRO A 69 26.15 3.71 27.26
C PRO A 69 26.22 5.01 26.46
N PRO A 70 27.06 5.07 25.40
CA PRO A 70 27.22 6.27 24.60
C PRO A 70 25.83 6.76 24.17
N ILE A 71 25.58 8.06 24.36
CA ILE A 71 24.36 8.72 23.90
C ILE A 71 24.31 8.50 22.40
N VAL A 72 23.42 7.62 21.95
CA VAL A 72 23.12 7.47 20.52
C VAL A 72 22.17 8.63 20.18
N PRO A 73 22.58 9.60 19.35
CA PRO A 73 21.74 10.73 18.99
C PRO A 73 20.44 10.21 18.39
N ARG A 74 19.29 10.60 18.96
CA ARG A 74 18.01 10.37 18.31
C ARG A 74 17.80 11.46 17.29
N HIS A 75 17.99 11.08 16.03
CA HIS A 75 17.66 11.90 14.90
C HIS A 75 16.13 11.88 14.71
N LEU A 76 15.49 13.02 15.00
CA LEU A 76 14.10 13.26 14.59
C LEU A 76 14.15 14.07 13.31
N GLU A 77 13.75 13.47 12.19
CA GLU A 77 13.55 14.15 10.90
C GLU A 77 12.07 14.42 10.64
N ILE A 78 11.62 15.67 10.68
CA ILE A 78 10.23 15.98 10.28
C ILE A 78 10.23 16.27 8.78
N MET A 79 9.62 15.41 7.99
CA MET A 79 9.32 15.66 6.58
C MET A 79 7.92 16.25 6.46
N ALA A 80 7.83 17.47 5.94
CA ALA A 80 6.56 18.07 5.57
C ALA A 80 6.38 17.95 4.06
N PHE A 81 5.32 17.28 3.65
CA PHE A 81 4.93 17.18 2.25
C PHE A 81 3.88 18.24 1.92
N ASP A 82 4.06 18.91 0.78
CA ASP A 82 3.02 19.77 0.21
C ASP A 82 1.91 18.88 -0.36
N SER A 83 0.96 18.48 0.48
CA SER A 83 -0.26 17.83 0.00
C SER A 83 -1.14 18.90 -0.62
N PRO A 84 -1.55 18.76 -1.89
CA PRO A 84 -2.54 19.65 -2.47
C PRO A 84 -3.80 19.70 -1.59
N PRO A 85 -4.47 20.87 -1.52
CA PRO A 85 -5.61 21.08 -0.62
C PRO A 85 -6.83 20.21 -0.98
N ASP A 86 -6.88 19.68 -2.19
CA ASP A 86 -7.93 18.82 -2.73
C ASP A 86 -7.56 17.32 -2.71
N ALA A 87 -6.46 16.94 -2.05
CA ALA A 87 -6.04 15.54 -1.97
C ALA A 87 -7.10 14.66 -1.28
N ARG A 88 -7.54 13.63 -2.00
CA ARG A 88 -8.56 12.65 -1.57
C ARG A 88 -8.00 11.25 -1.64
N LYS A 89 -8.48 10.33 -0.81
CA LYS A 89 -8.14 8.91 -0.97
C LYS A 89 -8.78 8.37 -2.24
N LEU A 90 -8.20 7.34 -2.84
CA LEU A 90 -8.72 6.74 -4.06
C LEU A 90 -10.19 6.31 -3.96
N LYS A 91 -10.64 5.84 -2.79
CA LYS A 91 -12.05 5.44 -2.56
C LYS A 91 -13.03 6.63 -2.52
N ASP A 92 -12.53 7.83 -2.31
CA ASP A 92 -13.31 9.05 -2.12
C ASP A 92 -13.37 9.90 -3.42
N VAL A 93 -12.85 9.39 -4.53
CA VAL A 93 -12.92 10.08 -5.82
C VAL A 93 -14.37 10.17 -6.32
N PRO A 94 -14.78 11.33 -6.86
CA PRO A 94 -16.17 11.60 -7.21
C PRO A 94 -16.65 10.89 -8.49
N SER A 95 -15.73 10.40 -9.34
CA SER A 95 -16.11 9.87 -10.65
C SER A 95 -15.31 8.63 -11.07
N ALA A 96 -15.94 7.80 -11.89
CA ALA A 96 -15.31 6.68 -12.58
C ALA A 96 -14.09 7.10 -13.40
N ALA A 97 -14.18 8.21 -14.14
CA ALA A 97 -13.09 8.69 -14.98
C ALA A 97 -11.85 9.03 -14.14
N GLU A 98 -12.05 9.70 -13.01
CA GLU A 98 -10.97 10.03 -12.08
C GLU A 98 -10.39 8.77 -11.41
N PHE A 99 -11.25 7.82 -11.01
CA PHE A 99 -10.81 6.52 -10.50
C PHE A 99 -9.94 5.77 -11.51
N LEU A 100 -10.35 5.67 -12.78
CA LEU A 100 -9.61 4.96 -13.82
C LEU A 100 -8.30 5.67 -14.16
N ALA A 101 -8.30 7.00 -14.21
CA ALA A 101 -7.07 7.79 -14.40
C ALA A 101 -6.09 7.57 -13.25
N ALA A 102 -6.58 7.55 -12.01
CA ALA A 102 -5.76 7.23 -10.84
C ALA A 102 -5.27 5.78 -10.87
N ALA A 103 -6.10 4.81 -11.24
CA ALA A 103 -5.68 3.41 -11.38
C ALA A 103 -4.53 3.25 -12.39
N GLU A 104 -4.62 3.91 -13.55
CA GLU A 104 -3.51 3.97 -14.51
C GLU A 104 -2.27 4.64 -13.89
N GLY A 105 -2.46 5.78 -13.23
CA GLY A 105 -1.40 6.51 -12.54
C GLY A 105 -0.66 5.65 -11.52
N LEU A 106 -1.38 4.82 -10.76
CA LEU A 106 -0.82 3.94 -9.73
C LEU A 106 0.18 2.94 -10.32
N PHE A 107 -0.20 2.23 -11.39
CA PHE A 107 0.70 1.27 -12.04
C PHE A 107 1.92 1.97 -12.64
N ARG A 108 1.75 3.16 -13.22
CA ARG A 108 2.87 3.95 -13.74
C ARG A 108 3.80 4.45 -12.63
N ALA A 109 3.25 4.86 -11.49
CA ALA A 109 4.02 5.31 -10.34
C ALA A 109 4.87 4.18 -9.75
N ILE A 110 4.33 2.96 -9.69
CA ILE A 110 5.09 1.77 -9.26
C ILE A 110 6.26 1.50 -10.20
N LEU A 111 6.03 1.55 -11.52
CA LEU A 111 7.11 1.36 -12.50
C LEU A 111 8.18 2.45 -12.39
N ASP A 112 7.79 3.72 -12.28
CA ASP A 112 8.75 4.81 -12.17
C ASP A 112 9.54 4.76 -10.85
N ALA A 113 8.89 4.40 -9.73
CA ALA A 113 9.58 4.13 -8.47
C ALA A 113 10.63 3.02 -8.63
N PHE A 114 10.28 1.93 -9.32
CA PHE A 114 11.24 0.85 -9.55
C PHE A 114 12.38 1.23 -10.51
N ARG A 115 12.13 2.08 -11.53
CA ARG A 115 13.20 2.66 -12.37
C ARG A 115 14.21 3.45 -11.55
N ARG A 116 13.77 4.01 -10.42
CA ARG A 116 14.60 4.69 -9.41
C ARG A 116 15.14 3.73 -8.34
N ARG A 117 15.02 2.41 -8.57
CA ARG A 117 15.43 1.31 -7.70
C ARG A 117 14.77 1.35 -6.33
N VAL A 118 13.50 1.75 -6.27
CA VAL A 118 12.69 1.80 -5.05
C VAL A 118 11.51 0.83 -5.14
N LEU A 119 11.22 0.17 -4.02
CA LEU A 119 10.01 -0.61 -3.76
C LEU A 119 9.18 0.11 -2.70
N HIS A 120 7.87 0.20 -2.88
CA HIS A 120 6.99 0.86 -1.91
C HIS A 120 6.65 -0.03 -0.72
N ARG A 121 6.24 -1.28 -1.00
CA ARG A 121 5.93 -2.33 -0.01
C ARG A 121 4.73 -2.09 0.89
N ASP A 122 4.00 -1.00 0.69
CA ASP A 122 2.79 -0.65 1.45
C ASP A 122 1.72 0.00 0.58
N ILE A 123 1.48 -0.58 -0.59
CA ILE A 123 0.42 -0.12 -1.48
C ILE A 123 -0.92 -0.44 -0.81
N SER A 124 -1.62 0.60 -0.35
CA SER A 124 -2.89 0.50 0.36
C SER A 124 -3.85 1.63 -0.06
N VAL A 125 -5.14 1.50 0.25
CA VAL A 125 -6.15 2.53 -0.06
C VAL A 125 -5.84 3.86 0.64
N ASN A 126 -5.16 3.85 1.78
CA ASN A 126 -4.80 5.06 2.52
C ASN A 126 -3.56 5.77 1.95
N ASN A 127 -2.73 5.03 1.20
CA ASN A 127 -1.46 5.50 0.67
C ASN A 127 -1.56 5.92 -0.81
N VAL A 128 -2.74 5.75 -1.40
CA VAL A 128 -3.06 6.19 -2.76
C VAL A 128 -4.04 7.37 -2.71
N LEU A 129 -3.52 8.55 -3.02
CA LEU A 129 -4.29 9.79 -3.05
C LEU A 129 -4.47 10.27 -4.48
N VAL A 130 -5.46 11.15 -4.67
CA VAL A 130 -5.73 11.84 -5.93
C VAL A 130 -5.93 13.32 -5.63
N ALA A 131 -5.22 14.17 -6.37
CA ALA A 131 -5.26 15.63 -6.26
C ALA A 131 -5.00 16.23 -7.64
N ASP A 132 -5.71 17.29 -8.02
CA ASP A 132 -5.54 17.95 -9.33
C ASP A 132 -5.59 16.97 -10.53
N ASN A 133 -6.43 15.94 -10.44
CA ASN A 133 -6.51 14.80 -11.39
C ASN A 133 -5.21 14.00 -11.54
N GLN A 134 -4.31 14.07 -10.57
CA GLN A 134 -3.06 13.32 -10.51
C GLN A 134 -3.06 12.37 -9.33
N LEU A 135 -2.47 11.19 -9.53
CA LEU A 135 -2.22 10.26 -8.44
C LEU A 135 -1.02 10.74 -7.62
N LEU A 136 -1.15 10.67 -6.30
CA LEU A 136 -0.05 10.79 -5.36
C LEU A 136 0.11 9.47 -4.60
N LEU A 137 1.32 8.93 -4.61
CA LEU A 137 1.67 7.72 -3.86
C LEU A 137 2.51 8.12 -2.65
N VAL A 138 1.98 7.90 -1.45
CA VAL A 138 2.50 8.44 -0.19
C VAL A 138 2.81 7.33 0.81
N ASP A 139 3.43 7.70 1.94
CA ASP A 139 3.81 6.78 3.02
C ASP A 139 4.82 5.72 2.58
N TRP A 140 6.07 6.16 2.45
CA TRP A 140 7.21 5.32 2.05
C TRP A 140 7.95 4.73 3.27
N GLU A 141 7.33 4.74 4.47
CA GLU A 141 7.99 4.40 5.74
C GLU A 141 8.65 3.01 5.71
N ILE A 142 7.98 2.05 5.05
CA ILE A 142 8.47 0.66 4.92
C ILE A 142 9.02 0.31 3.54
N GLY A 143 9.12 1.31 2.67
CA GLY A 143 9.75 1.17 1.37
C GLY A 143 11.23 0.79 1.49
N ARG A 144 11.83 0.39 0.37
CA ARG A 144 13.19 -0.18 0.36
C ARG A 144 13.87 0.10 -0.96
N ARG A 145 15.19 0.28 -0.94
CA ARG A 145 15.98 0.24 -2.16
C ARG A 145 16.11 -1.20 -2.66
N PHE A 146 16.02 -1.38 -3.98
CA PHE A 146 16.24 -2.68 -4.61
C PHE A 146 17.63 -3.21 -4.25
N GLN A 147 17.73 -4.50 -3.90
CA GLN A 147 18.96 -5.18 -3.43
C GLN A 147 19.58 -4.68 -2.10
N GLU A 148 19.03 -3.67 -1.43
CA GLU A 148 19.52 -3.26 -0.10
C GLU A 148 19.25 -4.38 0.91
N PRO A 149 20.20 -4.92 1.67
CA PRO A 149 19.95 -6.05 2.59
C PRO A 149 18.75 -5.81 3.51
N SER A 150 17.90 -6.82 3.70
CA SER A 150 16.78 -6.72 4.66
C SER A 150 17.31 -6.61 6.09
N ARG A 151 17.44 -5.39 6.60
CA ARG A 151 18.00 -5.11 7.93
C ARG A 151 16.98 -5.19 9.08
N ALA A 152 15.67 -5.32 8.80
CA ALA A 152 14.63 -4.92 9.77
C ALA A 152 13.52 -5.92 10.10
N ALA A 153 13.53 -7.14 9.59
CA ALA A 153 12.61 -8.17 10.06
C ALA A 153 13.43 -9.35 10.53
N GLY A 154 13.28 -9.74 11.79
CA GLY A 154 13.61 -11.11 12.17
C GLY A 154 12.90 -12.06 11.19
N ARG A 155 13.52 -13.19 10.85
CA ARG A 155 12.87 -14.19 9.97
C ARG A 155 11.43 -14.42 10.46
N GLY A 156 10.44 -14.11 9.63
CA GLY A 156 9.02 -14.33 9.91
C GLY A 156 8.19 -13.10 10.29
N THR A 157 8.74 -11.88 10.29
CA THR A 157 7.90 -10.68 10.48
C THR A 157 7.30 -10.21 9.14
N VAL A 158 5.99 -10.41 8.99
CA VAL A 158 5.19 -9.81 7.92
C VAL A 158 4.98 -8.33 8.24
N ILE A 159 5.34 -7.43 7.32
CA ILE A 159 5.27 -5.97 7.50
C ILE A 159 4.53 -5.36 6.30
N GLY A 160 3.57 -4.48 6.58
CA GLY A 160 2.73 -3.78 5.59
C GLY A 160 1.25 -3.95 5.89
N THR A 161 0.41 -3.36 5.06
CA THR A 161 -1.05 -3.47 5.16
C THR A 161 -1.48 -4.87 4.74
N LEU A 162 -1.85 -5.72 5.71
CA LEU A 162 -2.10 -7.15 5.50
C LEU A 162 -3.18 -7.44 4.43
N ASP A 163 -4.21 -6.62 4.35
CA ASP A 163 -5.35 -6.87 3.48
C ASP A 163 -5.02 -6.69 2.00
N THR A 164 -4.12 -5.77 1.65
CA THR A 164 -3.64 -5.53 0.27
C THR A 164 -2.26 -6.11 0.01
N MET A 165 -1.70 -6.88 0.94
CA MET A 165 -0.36 -7.46 0.78
C MET A 165 -0.32 -8.55 -0.30
N SER A 166 0.76 -8.58 -1.10
CA SER A 166 0.98 -9.60 -2.13
C SER A 166 1.14 -11.01 -1.54
N ILE A 167 0.82 -12.04 -2.33
CA ILE A 167 1.04 -13.45 -1.99
C ILE A 167 2.50 -13.73 -1.62
N PRO A 168 3.52 -13.31 -2.41
CA PRO A 168 4.92 -13.49 -2.01
C PRO A 168 5.27 -12.80 -0.69
N SER A 169 4.74 -11.60 -0.43
CA SER A 169 4.97 -10.87 0.82
C SER A 169 4.34 -11.56 2.03
N LEU A 170 3.10 -12.04 1.90
CA LEU A 170 2.43 -12.86 2.93
C LEU A 170 3.15 -14.20 3.18
N ALA A 171 3.79 -14.76 2.14
CA ALA A 171 4.63 -15.94 2.23
C ALA A 171 6.05 -15.65 2.75
N ASN A 172 6.34 -14.40 3.15
CA ASN A 172 7.63 -13.94 3.66
C ASN A 172 8.79 -14.26 2.69
N ARG A 173 8.56 -14.05 1.38
CA ARG A 173 9.59 -14.09 0.35
C ARG A 173 10.31 -12.74 0.24
N ASP A 174 11.46 -12.73 -0.41
CA ASP A 174 12.14 -11.48 -0.71
C ASP A 174 11.27 -10.62 -1.65
N PRO A 175 11.06 -9.34 -1.31
CA PRO A 175 10.14 -8.48 -2.06
C PRO A 175 10.69 -8.13 -3.44
N LEU A 176 9.81 -8.16 -4.43
CA LEU A 176 10.04 -7.74 -5.81
C LEU A 176 9.08 -6.60 -6.18
N PRO A 177 9.37 -5.74 -7.18
CA PRO A 177 8.47 -4.65 -7.54
C PRO A 177 7.11 -5.12 -8.06
N HIS A 178 7.05 -6.35 -8.58
CA HIS A 178 5.80 -6.96 -8.99
C HIS A 178 4.85 -7.22 -7.80
N ASP A 179 5.36 -7.29 -6.56
CA ASP A 179 4.53 -7.35 -5.35
C ASP A 179 3.71 -6.08 -5.16
N ASP A 180 4.28 -4.91 -5.48
CA ASP A 180 3.56 -3.63 -5.42
C ASP A 180 2.45 -3.58 -6.48
N VAL A 181 2.65 -4.21 -7.66
CA VAL A 181 1.61 -4.32 -8.69
C VAL A 181 0.47 -5.24 -8.23
N GLU A 182 0.79 -6.37 -7.60
CA GLU A 182 -0.24 -7.25 -7.01
C GLU A 182 -1.04 -6.53 -5.93
N ALA A 183 -0.35 -5.80 -5.04
CA ALA A 183 -0.99 -5.01 -4.01
C ALA A 183 -1.88 -3.90 -4.59
N ALA A 184 -1.46 -3.25 -5.69
CA ALA A 184 -2.29 -2.29 -6.42
C ALA A 184 -3.58 -2.93 -6.97
N VAL A 185 -3.51 -4.16 -7.50
CA VAL A 185 -4.71 -4.89 -7.93
C VAL A 185 -5.68 -5.11 -6.77
N TYR A 186 -5.18 -5.48 -5.58
CA TYR A 186 -6.04 -5.63 -4.39
C TYR A 186 -6.62 -4.30 -3.91
N VAL A 187 -5.86 -3.20 -3.96
CA VAL A 187 -6.37 -1.85 -3.68
C VAL A 187 -7.54 -1.50 -4.61
N LEU A 188 -7.38 -1.71 -5.92
CA LEU A 188 -8.44 -1.43 -6.89
C LEU A 188 -9.67 -2.32 -6.67
N LEU A 189 -9.46 -3.62 -6.41
CA LEU A 189 -10.53 -4.55 -6.09
C LEU A 189 -11.29 -4.13 -4.82
N LYS A 190 -10.58 -3.74 -3.76
CA LYS A 190 -11.17 -3.25 -2.52
C LYS A 190 -12.02 -1.99 -2.78
N VAL A 191 -11.51 -1.02 -3.53
CA VAL A 191 -12.28 0.19 -3.87
C VAL A 191 -13.54 -0.16 -4.70
N LEU A 192 -13.41 -1.01 -5.71
CA LEU A 192 -14.54 -1.41 -6.57
C LEU A 192 -15.64 -2.16 -5.81
N THR A 193 -15.25 -2.98 -4.83
CA THR A 193 -16.20 -3.68 -3.97
C THR A 193 -16.82 -2.73 -2.93
N GLN A 194 -16.05 -1.91 -2.24
CA GLN A 194 -16.58 -0.99 -1.23
C GLN A 194 -17.47 0.14 -1.79
N THR A 195 -17.31 0.50 -3.07
CA THR A 195 -18.14 1.51 -3.74
C THR A 195 -19.33 0.92 -4.49
N PHE A 196 -19.56 -0.40 -4.42
CA PHE A 196 -20.72 -1.05 -5.03
C PHE A 196 -21.91 -0.97 -4.08
N VAL A 197 -23.05 -0.54 -4.62
CA VAL A 197 -24.32 -0.53 -3.91
C VAL A 197 -25.17 -1.65 -4.49
N PRO A 198 -25.35 -2.78 -3.78
CA PRO A 198 -26.20 -3.87 -4.25
C PRO A 198 -27.66 -3.44 -4.29
N SER A 199 -28.47 -4.11 -5.11
CA SER A 199 -29.93 -4.02 -5.00
C SER A 199 -30.41 -4.70 -3.70
N VAL A 200 -31.63 -4.38 -3.25
CA VAL A 200 -32.20 -4.90 -2.00
C VAL A 200 -32.19 -6.43 -1.94
N ASP A 201 -32.44 -7.09 -3.07
CA ASP A 201 -32.40 -8.56 -3.21
C ASP A 201 -30.99 -9.15 -3.17
N GLN A 202 -29.95 -8.33 -3.39
CA GLN A 202 -28.54 -8.73 -3.39
C GLN A 202 -27.81 -8.38 -2.08
N GLU A 203 -28.38 -7.58 -1.19
CA GLU A 203 -27.70 -7.06 0.01
C GLU A 203 -27.07 -8.17 0.87
N HIS A 204 -27.80 -9.25 1.13
CA HIS A 204 -27.31 -10.35 1.96
C HIS A 204 -26.15 -11.13 1.30
N GLU A 205 -26.31 -11.43 0.02
CA GLU A 205 -25.29 -12.12 -0.79
C GLU A 205 -24.02 -11.26 -0.91
N TRP A 206 -24.19 -9.95 -1.10
CA TRP A 206 -23.09 -9.00 -1.16
C TRP A 206 -22.34 -8.86 0.16
N ALA A 207 -23.07 -8.76 1.28
CA ALA A 207 -22.46 -8.72 2.61
C ALA A 207 -21.62 -9.97 2.91
N THR A 208 -22.12 -11.15 2.53
CA THR A 208 -21.39 -12.42 2.65
C THR A 208 -20.13 -12.44 1.77
N THR A 209 -20.24 -11.90 0.56
CA THR A 209 -19.11 -11.78 -0.36
C THR A 209 -18.03 -10.86 0.20
N LEU A 210 -18.41 -9.69 0.73
CA LEU A 210 -17.48 -8.75 1.37
C LEU A 210 -16.78 -9.34 2.60
N ASP A 211 -17.49 -10.08 3.44
CA ASP A 211 -16.92 -10.74 4.63
C ASP A 211 -15.82 -11.75 4.25
N THR A 212 -16.00 -12.44 3.12
CA THR A 212 -15.04 -13.43 2.59
C THR A 212 -13.69 -12.81 2.24
N TYR A 213 -13.67 -11.55 1.79
CA TYR A 213 -12.44 -10.84 1.47
C TYR A 213 -11.61 -10.49 2.71
N CYS A 214 -12.27 -10.38 3.86
CA CYS A 214 -11.74 -9.91 5.14
C CYS A 214 -11.01 -8.56 5.01
N TRP A 215 -11.60 -7.62 4.26
CA TRP A 215 -11.09 -6.25 4.20
C TRP A 215 -11.11 -5.61 5.58
N ASP A 216 -10.07 -4.84 5.90
CA ASP A 216 -9.99 -4.06 7.14
C ASP A 216 -10.09 -4.88 8.46
N ASP A 217 -10.01 -6.22 8.41
CA ASP A 217 -9.97 -7.07 9.61
C ASP A 217 -8.51 -7.26 10.09
N PRO A 218 -8.11 -6.61 11.21
CA PRO A 218 -6.73 -6.67 11.68
C PRO A 218 -6.40 -8.00 12.38
N TYR A 219 -7.39 -8.87 12.61
CA TYR A 219 -7.23 -10.12 13.35
C TYR A 219 -7.06 -11.34 12.44
N VAL A 220 -7.18 -11.17 11.12
CA VAL A 220 -7.00 -12.29 10.17
C VAL A 220 -5.54 -12.75 10.18
N PRO A 221 -5.27 -14.03 10.48
CA PRO A 221 -3.90 -14.53 10.42
C PRO A 221 -3.33 -14.44 9.00
N PRO A 222 -2.05 -14.05 8.80
CA PRO A 222 -1.44 -13.94 7.47
C PRO A 222 -1.54 -15.22 6.63
N ARG A 223 -1.53 -16.40 7.24
CA ARG A 223 -1.72 -17.68 6.54
C ARG A 223 -3.12 -17.82 5.94
N ARG A 224 -4.16 -17.33 6.62
CA ARG A 224 -5.54 -17.35 6.09
C ARG A 224 -5.65 -16.39 4.92
N LEU A 225 -5.10 -15.18 5.05
CA LEU A 225 -5.03 -14.22 3.94
C LEU A 225 -4.27 -14.81 2.74
N LEU A 226 -3.12 -15.45 2.96
CA LEU A 226 -2.36 -16.12 1.91
C LEU A 226 -3.21 -17.13 1.14
N SER A 227 -3.92 -18.02 1.85
CA SER A 227 -4.82 -19.00 1.23
C SER A 227 -5.97 -18.34 0.47
N LEU A 228 -6.58 -17.29 1.02
CA LEU A 228 -7.66 -16.54 0.38
C LEU A 228 -7.18 -15.82 -0.89
N ARG A 229 -6.01 -15.17 -0.85
CA ARG A 229 -5.46 -14.49 -2.03
C ARG A 229 -5.06 -15.51 -3.09
N MET A 230 -4.42 -16.62 -2.71
CA MET A 230 -4.11 -17.69 -3.67
C MET A 230 -5.37 -18.20 -4.38
N SER A 231 -6.48 -18.40 -3.66
CA SER A 231 -7.72 -18.91 -4.28
C SER A 231 -8.33 -17.95 -5.31
N MET A 232 -8.06 -16.64 -5.21
CA MET A 232 -8.48 -15.66 -6.23
C MET A 232 -7.77 -15.86 -7.57
N TRP A 233 -6.51 -16.29 -7.54
CA TRP A 233 -5.66 -16.39 -8.75
C TRP A 233 -5.56 -17.80 -9.33
N THR A 234 -5.71 -18.83 -8.50
CA THR A 234 -5.42 -20.22 -8.89
C THR A 234 -6.65 -21.10 -9.02
N ALA A 235 -7.86 -20.55 -8.89
CA ALA A 235 -9.09 -21.33 -9.07
C ALA A 235 -9.13 -21.93 -10.49
N ARG A 236 -9.27 -23.25 -10.58
CA ARG A 236 -9.34 -23.96 -11.87
C ARG A 236 -10.56 -23.55 -12.70
N ASN A 237 -11.66 -23.24 -12.02
CA ASN A 237 -12.88 -22.69 -12.59
C ASN A 237 -13.05 -21.28 -12.04
N TYR A 238 -13.01 -20.28 -12.93
CA TYR A 238 -13.22 -18.88 -12.55
C TYR A 238 -14.56 -18.69 -11.81
N MET A 239 -15.61 -19.39 -12.24
CA MET A 239 -16.97 -19.27 -11.67
C MET A 239 -17.10 -19.80 -10.24
N ASP A 240 -16.22 -20.72 -9.81
CA ASP A 240 -16.22 -21.25 -8.45
C ASP A 240 -15.32 -20.43 -7.50
N SER A 241 -14.72 -19.36 -8.00
CA SER A 241 -13.84 -18.48 -7.23
C SER A 241 -14.61 -17.31 -6.64
N MET A 242 -14.06 -16.72 -5.58
CA MET A 242 -14.55 -15.46 -4.99
C MET A 242 -14.67 -14.33 -6.03
N VAL A 243 -13.79 -14.36 -7.04
CA VAL A 243 -13.76 -13.41 -8.14
C VAL A 243 -14.92 -13.67 -9.10
N GLY A 244 -15.19 -14.94 -9.42
CA GLY A 244 -16.34 -15.34 -10.24
C GLY A 244 -17.65 -14.90 -9.60
N GLU A 245 -17.77 -15.13 -8.29
CA GLU A 245 -18.93 -14.71 -7.52
C GLU A 245 -19.12 -13.19 -7.51
N THR A 246 -18.06 -12.43 -7.23
CA THR A 246 -18.09 -10.96 -7.28
C THR A 246 -18.45 -10.44 -8.67
N THR A 247 -17.90 -11.06 -9.73
CA THR A 247 -18.19 -10.71 -11.13
C THR A 247 -19.66 -11.00 -11.47
N ARG A 248 -20.21 -12.11 -10.98
CA ARG A 248 -21.62 -12.49 -11.16
C ARG A 248 -22.55 -11.47 -10.50
N ILE A 249 -22.28 -11.09 -9.26
CA ILE A 249 -23.08 -10.09 -8.52
C ILE A 249 -23.04 -8.73 -9.23
N PHE A 250 -21.87 -8.30 -9.71
CA PHE A 250 -21.77 -7.08 -10.51
C PHE A 250 -22.58 -7.16 -11.80
N HIS A 251 -22.54 -8.29 -12.53
CA HIS A 251 -23.36 -8.46 -13.72
C HIS A 251 -24.86 -8.41 -13.41
N SER A 252 -25.33 -9.11 -12.37
CA SER A 252 -26.74 -9.10 -12.00
C SER A 252 -27.21 -7.73 -11.50
N GLY A 253 -26.32 -6.92 -10.92
CA GLY A 253 -26.60 -5.53 -10.55
C GLY A 253 -26.52 -4.53 -11.71
N GLY A 254 -26.18 -4.94 -12.94
CA GLY A 254 -26.01 -4.03 -14.08
C GLY A 254 -24.66 -3.31 -14.14
N HIS A 255 -23.66 -3.76 -13.36
CA HIS A 255 -22.30 -3.21 -13.30
C HIS A 255 -21.31 -4.05 -14.13
N ALA A 256 -21.68 -4.39 -15.37
CA ALA A 256 -20.87 -5.23 -16.26
C ALA A 256 -19.44 -4.70 -16.47
N THR A 257 -19.28 -3.37 -16.50
CA THR A 257 -17.98 -2.72 -16.64
C THR A 257 -17.06 -2.93 -15.42
N ARG A 258 -17.62 -2.95 -14.19
CA ARG A 258 -16.83 -3.30 -12.99
C ARG A 258 -16.37 -4.75 -13.03
N ALA A 259 -17.28 -5.65 -13.44
CA ALA A 259 -16.99 -7.07 -13.64
C ALA A 259 -15.85 -7.27 -14.65
N GLN A 260 -15.90 -6.60 -15.80
CA GLN A 260 -14.86 -6.65 -16.82
C GLN A 260 -13.51 -6.13 -16.30
N LEU A 261 -13.51 -5.03 -15.54
CA LEU A 261 -12.28 -4.47 -14.97
C LEU A 261 -11.61 -5.46 -14.00
N ILE A 262 -12.38 -6.00 -13.05
CA ILE A 262 -11.90 -7.01 -12.10
C ILE A 262 -11.33 -8.22 -12.84
N HIS A 263 -12.08 -8.74 -13.82
CA HIS A 263 -11.65 -9.88 -14.61
C HIS A 263 -10.31 -9.61 -15.33
N SER A 264 -10.19 -8.42 -15.94
CA SER A 264 -8.98 -8.03 -16.68
C SER A 264 -7.77 -7.88 -15.76
N LEU A 265 -7.94 -7.25 -14.58
CA LEU A 265 -6.88 -7.08 -13.59
C LEU A 265 -6.44 -8.42 -12.97
N LEU A 266 -7.38 -9.34 -12.71
CA LEU A 266 -7.08 -10.65 -12.14
C LEU A 266 -6.66 -11.70 -13.17
N SER A 267 -6.66 -11.33 -14.45
CA SER A 267 -6.05 -12.10 -15.54
C SER A 267 -4.61 -11.67 -15.82
N LEU A 268 -4.10 -10.65 -15.11
CA LEU A 268 -2.72 -10.21 -15.26
C LEU A 268 -1.75 -11.33 -14.83
N PRO A 269 -0.61 -11.48 -15.53
CA PRO A 269 0.33 -12.55 -15.25
C PRO A 269 1.25 -12.19 -14.06
N LEU A 270 0.68 -12.07 -12.88
CA LEU A 270 1.35 -11.66 -11.65
C LEU A 270 2.35 -12.71 -11.11
N PRO A 271 3.28 -12.33 -10.22
CA PRO A 271 4.32 -13.21 -9.69
C PRO A 271 3.81 -14.48 -9.03
N CYS A 272 2.62 -14.43 -8.41
CA CYS A 272 1.98 -15.60 -7.83
C CYS A 272 1.74 -16.71 -8.87
N GLN A 273 1.69 -16.37 -10.17
CA GLN A 273 1.48 -17.27 -11.30
C GLN A 273 2.77 -17.56 -12.11
N ARG A 274 3.88 -16.85 -11.87
CA ARG A 274 5.10 -16.95 -12.68
C ARG A 274 6.23 -17.67 -11.97
N LYS A 275 7.12 -18.29 -12.76
CA LYS A 275 8.41 -18.78 -12.27
C LYS A 275 9.23 -17.57 -11.82
N LEU A 276 9.84 -17.66 -10.64
CA LEU A 276 10.63 -16.58 -10.04
C LEU A 276 11.74 -16.13 -11.02
N ILE A 277 11.73 -14.83 -11.34
CA ILE A 277 12.86 -14.16 -12.00
C ILE A 277 14.00 -14.11 -10.97
N ASP A 278 15.25 -14.22 -11.43
CA ASP A 278 16.40 -14.03 -10.56
C ASP A 278 16.36 -12.62 -9.96
N SER A 279 16.16 -12.54 -8.64
CA SER A 279 16.10 -11.28 -7.89
C SER A 279 17.39 -10.43 -7.97
N SER A 280 18.49 -10.98 -8.49
CA SER A 280 19.74 -10.25 -8.69
C SER A 280 19.84 -9.54 -10.05
N ASP A 281 19.00 -9.89 -11.02
CA ASP A 281 19.01 -9.30 -12.36
C ASP A 281 18.03 -8.12 -12.46
N TYR A 282 18.55 -6.91 -12.23
CA TYR A 282 17.76 -5.69 -12.28
C TYR A 282 17.08 -5.46 -13.64
N ASP A 283 17.79 -5.70 -14.75
CA ASP A 283 17.29 -5.38 -16.09
C ASP A 283 16.19 -6.36 -16.51
N ALA A 284 16.34 -7.65 -16.18
CA ALA A 284 15.28 -8.64 -16.41
C ALA A 284 14.02 -8.34 -15.60
N ILE A 285 14.18 -7.93 -14.33
CA ILE A 285 13.04 -7.54 -13.48
C ILE A 285 12.38 -6.28 -14.01
N LEU A 286 13.16 -5.26 -14.39
CA LEU A 286 12.64 -4.01 -14.93
C LEU A 286 11.84 -4.25 -16.22
N SER A 287 12.41 -5.01 -17.16
CA SER A 287 11.71 -5.36 -18.40
C SER A 287 10.41 -6.11 -18.12
N SER A 288 10.45 -7.11 -17.23
CA SER A 288 9.25 -7.87 -16.87
C SER A 288 8.18 -7.01 -16.17
N LEU A 289 8.60 -6.06 -15.33
CA LEU A 289 7.72 -5.12 -14.66
C LEU A 289 7.08 -4.15 -15.67
N GLN A 290 7.85 -3.67 -16.66
CA GLN A 290 7.34 -2.82 -17.74
C GLN A 290 6.22 -3.54 -18.50
N ASP A 291 6.47 -4.77 -18.96
CA ASP A 291 5.46 -5.56 -19.68
C ASP A 291 4.19 -5.76 -18.84
N LEU A 292 4.35 -6.01 -17.54
CA LEU A 292 3.23 -6.22 -16.64
C LEU A 292 2.42 -4.93 -16.42
N VAL A 293 3.11 -3.79 -16.21
CA VAL A 293 2.46 -2.49 -16.04
C VAL A 293 1.76 -2.04 -17.31
N GLU A 294 2.33 -2.30 -18.49
CA GLU A 294 1.67 -2.01 -19.78
C GLU A 294 0.39 -2.82 -19.94
N GLN A 295 0.39 -4.11 -19.55
CA GLN A 295 -0.82 -4.94 -19.54
C GLN A 295 -1.86 -4.43 -18.53
N ALA A 296 -1.43 -4.03 -17.34
CA ALA A 296 -2.34 -3.48 -16.32
C ALA A 296 -2.98 -2.16 -16.79
N VAL A 297 -2.19 -1.28 -17.40
CA VAL A 297 -2.69 -0.02 -17.99
C VAL A 297 -3.64 -0.30 -19.15
N ALA A 298 -3.32 -1.27 -20.01
CA ALA A 298 -4.22 -1.67 -21.09
C ALA A 298 -5.56 -2.23 -20.56
N ALA A 299 -5.53 -3.02 -19.49
CA ALA A 299 -6.72 -3.52 -18.81
C ALA A 299 -7.59 -2.37 -18.29
N VAL A 300 -7.00 -1.37 -17.60
CA VAL A 300 -7.71 -0.18 -17.13
C VAL A 300 -8.31 0.63 -18.28
N ARG A 301 -7.54 0.86 -19.35
CA ARG A 301 -7.99 1.64 -20.53
C ARG A 301 -9.03 0.95 -21.39
N SER A 302 -9.16 -0.38 -21.30
CA SER A 302 -10.18 -1.14 -22.02
C SER A 302 -11.60 -0.87 -21.51
N VAL A 303 -11.72 -0.23 -20.35
CA VAL A 303 -12.97 0.11 -19.70
C VAL A 303 -13.43 1.51 -20.13
N ASP A 304 -14.65 1.59 -20.67
CA ASP A 304 -15.30 2.86 -20.94
C ASP A 304 -15.79 3.50 -19.63
N ALA A 305 -15.17 4.62 -19.25
CA ALA A 305 -15.51 5.37 -18.04
C ALA A 305 -16.98 5.80 -17.99
N SER A 306 -17.61 6.06 -19.14
CA SER A 306 -19.04 6.47 -19.20
C SER A 306 -20.00 5.32 -18.88
N SER A 307 -19.54 4.08 -19.03
CA SER A 307 -20.29 2.86 -18.71
C SER A 307 -20.08 2.39 -17.26
N LEU A 308 -19.09 2.95 -16.56
CA LEU A 308 -18.77 2.56 -15.19
C LEU A 308 -19.67 3.32 -14.21
N ILE A 309 -20.75 2.67 -13.75
CA ILE A 309 -21.63 3.23 -12.73
C ILE A 309 -20.83 3.44 -11.44
N TRP A 310 -20.63 4.71 -11.09
CA TRP A 310 -19.87 5.15 -9.92
C TRP A 310 -20.79 5.90 -8.96
N SER A 311 -21.13 5.25 -7.86
CA SER A 311 -21.72 5.90 -6.70
C SER A 311 -20.55 6.36 -5.84
N SER A 312 -20.24 7.66 -5.84
CA SER A 312 -19.45 8.20 -4.73
C SER A 312 -20.28 7.90 -3.48
N ALA A 313 -19.78 7.04 -2.60
CA ALA A 313 -20.36 6.94 -1.29
C ALA A 313 -20.14 8.31 -0.63
N LYS A 314 -21.13 9.20 -0.75
CA LYS A 314 -21.47 9.99 0.42
C LYS A 314 -21.89 8.94 1.42
N VAL A 315 -20.93 8.45 2.21
CA VAL A 315 -21.23 8.01 3.55
C VAL A 315 -22.01 9.19 4.10
N ALA A 316 -23.33 9.05 4.13
CA ALA A 316 -24.12 9.86 5.01
C ALA A 316 -23.42 9.66 6.34
N ASP A 317 -22.77 10.71 6.83
CA ASP A 317 -22.36 10.81 8.22
C ASP A 317 -23.63 10.44 9.00
N ALA A 318 -23.69 9.19 9.43
CA ALA A 318 -24.63 8.73 10.42
C ALA A 318 -24.15 9.39 11.71
N GLY A 319 -24.41 10.69 11.81
CA GLY A 319 -24.50 11.34 13.10
C GLY A 319 -25.52 10.56 13.93
N GLN A 320 -25.18 10.41 15.22
CA GLN A 320 -25.94 9.77 16.29
C GLN A 320 -25.63 8.28 16.55
N GLU A 321 -24.46 8.02 17.12
CA GLU A 321 -24.46 7.26 18.38
C GLU A 321 -24.11 8.23 19.50
N GLY A 322 -25.06 8.43 20.40
CA GLY A 322 -24.91 9.29 21.57
C GLY A 322 -24.04 8.64 22.63
N ILE A 323 -23.17 9.46 23.22
CA ILE A 323 -22.84 9.47 24.65
C ILE A 323 -22.77 10.95 25.07
#